data_AF-A0A6P9D924-F1
#
_entry.id   AF-A0A6P9D924-F1
#
_cell.length_a   1.000
_cell.length_b   1.000
_cell.length_c   1.000
_cell.angle_alpha   90.00
_cell.angle_beta   90.00
_cell.angle_gamma   90.00
#
_symmetry.space_group_name_H-M   'P 1'
#
loop_
_entity.id
_entity.type
_entity.pdbx_description
1 polymer ?
#
loop_
_entity_poly.entity_id
_entity_poly.type
_entity_poly.pdbx_seq_one_letter_code
_entity_poly.pdbx_strand_id
1 'polypeptide(L)'
;MASKSIATALIDDTSSDVLDELYRVTKEYIQNKKEAEKIIKNLIKTVIKLAVLHRNNQFNQEETVLMEKFKKKVHQLAKTVVSFYQVDYTFDRNFLSKLLNDCRDLLHQIIHRHLTAKSHGRVNHVFDHFSDCEFLAVLYNPFGSYKTHLQRLCDGVNKMLDEGNI
;
A
#
# COMPACT_ATOMS: atom_id res chain seq x y z
N MET A 1 -22.43 -3.34 -14.62
CA MET A 1 -22.53 -2.63 -13.32
C MET A 1 -21.17 -2.64 -12.58
N ALA A 2 -20.15 -2.04 -13.18
CA ALA A 2 -18.72 -2.28 -12.85
C ALA A 2 -18.13 -1.37 -11.74
N SER A 3 -18.81 -0.31 -11.30
CA SER A 3 -18.17 0.74 -10.48
C SER A 3 -18.53 0.78 -8.99
N LYS A 4 -19.76 0.46 -8.58
CA LYS A 4 -20.32 0.91 -7.29
C LYS A 4 -19.79 0.33 -5.95
N SER A 5 -18.78 -0.54 -5.94
CA SER A 5 -18.31 -1.18 -4.68
C SER A 5 -16.79 -1.06 -4.47
N ILE A 6 -16.01 -1.18 -5.54
CA ILE A 6 -14.55 -1.04 -5.51
C ILE A 6 -14.14 0.43 -5.59
N ALA A 7 -14.92 1.20 -6.35
CA ALA A 7 -14.82 2.64 -6.34
C ALA A 7 -15.11 3.13 -4.92
N THR A 8 -16.07 2.57 -4.19
CA THR A 8 -16.45 3.03 -2.85
C THR A 8 -15.37 2.88 -1.78
N ALA A 9 -14.54 1.83 -1.83
CA ALA A 9 -13.42 1.65 -0.88
C ALA A 9 -12.10 2.35 -1.32
N LEU A 10 -12.07 2.94 -2.52
CA LEU A 10 -10.96 3.78 -3.01
C LEU A 10 -11.38 5.26 -3.17
N ILE A 11 -12.68 5.55 -3.01
CA ILE A 11 -13.32 6.88 -3.08
C ILE A 11 -13.80 7.30 -1.69
N ASP A 12 -13.66 6.46 -0.66
CA ASP A 12 -13.79 6.99 0.68
C ASP A 12 -12.71 8.05 0.92
N ASP A 13 -13.10 9.13 1.60
CA ASP A 13 -12.24 10.31 1.77
C ASP A 13 -10.93 9.93 2.49
N THR A 14 -10.97 8.96 3.41
CA THR A 14 -9.81 8.48 4.16
C THR A 14 -8.77 7.83 3.25
N SER A 15 -9.20 6.89 2.40
CA SER A 15 -8.32 6.22 1.43
C SER A 15 -7.73 7.21 0.43
N SER A 16 -8.50 8.23 0.04
CA SER A 16 -8.04 9.29 -0.86
C SER A 16 -6.95 10.15 -0.21
N ASP A 17 -7.14 10.55 1.04
CA ASP A 17 -6.14 11.32 1.80
C ASP A 17 -4.84 10.53 2.00
N VAL A 18 -4.93 9.22 2.29
CA VAL A 18 -3.77 8.33 2.38
C VAL A 18 -3.02 8.25 1.05
N LEU A 19 -3.73 8.07 -0.07
CA LEU A 19 -3.11 8.04 -1.40
C LEU A 19 -2.45 9.37 -1.77
N ASP A 20 -3.03 10.50 -1.36
CA ASP A 20 -2.47 11.83 -1.57
C ASP A 20 -1.21 12.06 -0.75
N GLU A 21 -1.17 11.61 0.50
CA GLU A 21 0.03 11.69 1.32
C GLU A 21 1.14 10.76 0.81
N LEU A 22 0.80 9.53 0.38
CA LEU A 22 1.73 8.65 -0.33
C LEU A 22 2.30 9.33 -1.59
N TYR A 23 1.46 10.01 -2.38
CA TYR A 23 1.91 10.79 -3.53
C TYR A 23 2.91 11.89 -3.14
N ARG A 24 2.59 12.66 -2.10
CA ARG A 24 3.41 13.80 -1.64
C ARG A 24 4.79 13.33 -1.20
N VAL A 25 4.87 12.30 -0.35
CA VAL A 25 6.15 11.76 0.12
C VAL A 25 6.95 11.11 -1.01
N THR A 26 6.31 10.39 -1.92
CA THR A 26 6.98 9.82 -3.09
C THR A 26 7.55 10.93 -3.98
N LYS A 27 6.76 11.97 -4.28
CA LYS A 27 7.17 13.10 -5.13
C LYS A 27 8.35 13.86 -4.54
N GLU A 28 8.30 14.14 -3.24
CA GLU A 28 9.38 14.82 -2.53
C GLU A 28 10.65 13.96 -2.49
N TYR A 29 10.54 12.64 -2.41
CA TYR A 29 11.71 11.79 -2.33
C TYR A 29 12.42 11.64 -3.68
N ILE A 30 11.66 11.31 -4.73
CA ILE A 30 12.24 11.04 -6.05
C ILE A 30 12.47 12.30 -6.90
N GLN A 31 11.97 13.45 -6.44
CA GLN A 31 12.05 14.74 -7.15
C GLN A 31 11.54 14.69 -8.60
N ASN A 32 10.56 13.81 -8.86
CA ASN A 32 9.99 13.59 -10.19
C ASN A 32 8.47 13.41 -10.11
N LYS A 33 7.75 14.47 -10.45
CA LYS A 33 6.27 14.50 -10.46
C LYS A 33 5.66 13.37 -11.31
N LYS A 34 6.17 13.15 -12.52
CA LYS A 34 5.59 12.17 -13.45
C LYS A 34 5.76 10.74 -12.93
N GLU A 35 6.90 10.45 -12.32
CA GLU A 35 7.17 9.13 -11.77
C GLU A 35 6.34 8.88 -10.49
N ALA A 36 6.17 9.90 -9.64
CA ALA A 36 5.33 9.79 -8.45
C ALA A 36 3.86 9.53 -8.82
N GLU A 37 3.32 10.27 -9.79
CA GLU A 37 1.98 10.02 -10.34
C GLU A 37 1.85 8.60 -10.89
N LYS A 38 2.90 8.09 -11.54
CA LYS A 38 2.92 6.74 -12.12
C LYS A 38 2.94 5.66 -11.05
N ILE A 39 3.68 5.82 -9.96
CA ILE A 39 3.68 4.91 -8.80
C ILE A 39 2.26 4.82 -8.21
N ILE A 40 1.65 5.95 -7.88
CA ILE A 40 0.31 5.99 -7.27
C ILE A 40 -0.77 5.46 -8.22
N LYS A 41 -0.69 5.80 -9.51
CA LYS A 41 -1.57 5.24 -10.55
C LYS A 41 -1.42 3.71 -10.67
N ASN A 42 -0.20 3.18 -10.51
CA ASN A 42 0.04 1.75 -10.53
C ASN A 42 -0.55 1.07 -9.29
N LEU A 43 -0.42 1.68 -8.11
CA LEU A 43 -1.06 1.22 -6.87
C LEU A 43 -2.58 1.14 -7.03
N ILE A 44 -3.23 2.23 -7.46
CA ILE A 44 -4.69 2.28 -7.69
C ILE A 44 -5.12 1.21 -8.69
N LYS A 45 -4.38 1.05 -9.81
CA LYS A 45 -4.70 0.02 -10.82
C LYS A 45 -4.59 -1.40 -10.27
N THR A 46 -3.63 -1.65 -9.39
CA THR A 46 -3.45 -2.95 -8.74
C THR A 46 -4.61 -3.25 -7.79
N VAL A 47 -4.99 -2.29 -6.93
CA VAL A 47 -6.12 -2.45 -6.01
C VAL A 47 -7.43 -2.67 -6.76
N ILE A 48 -7.72 -1.85 -7.79
CA ILE A 48 -8.95 -2.00 -8.60
C ILE A 48 -9.02 -3.39 -9.24
N LYS A 49 -7.91 -3.87 -9.83
CA LYS A 49 -7.90 -5.19 -10.47
C LYS A 49 -8.14 -6.30 -9.46
N LEU A 50 -7.48 -6.25 -8.31
CA LEU A 50 -7.62 -7.25 -7.25
C LEU A 50 -9.08 -7.33 -6.78
N ALA A 51 -9.70 -6.18 -6.57
CA ALA A 51 -11.07 -6.12 -6.11
C ALA A 51 -12.08 -6.57 -7.19
N VAL A 52 -11.80 -6.34 -8.48
CA VAL A 52 -12.64 -6.85 -9.59
C VAL A 52 -12.58 -8.38 -9.64
N LEU A 53 -11.39 -8.97 -9.46
CA LEU A 53 -11.23 -10.44 -9.39
C LEU A 53 -12.01 -11.02 -8.22
N HIS A 54 -11.87 -10.43 -7.03
CA HIS A 54 -12.60 -10.84 -5.83
C HIS A 54 -14.12 -10.78 -6.02
N ARG A 55 -14.63 -9.64 -6.49
CA ARG A 55 -16.08 -9.42 -6.67
C ARG A 55 -16.71 -10.35 -7.70
N ASN A 56 -15.95 -10.71 -8.73
CA ASN A 56 -16.41 -11.60 -9.79
C ASN A 56 -16.14 -13.08 -9.48
N ASN A 57 -15.82 -13.42 -8.23
CA ASN A 57 -15.52 -14.79 -7.77
C ASN A 57 -14.50 -15.51 -8.68
N GLN A 58 -13.48 -14.78 -9.14
CA GLN A 58 -12.47 -15.33 -10.05
C GLN A 58 -11.44 -16.19 -9.32
N PHE A 59 -11.33 -16.06 -7.99
CA PHE A 59 -10.37 -16.82 -7.20
C PHE A 59 -10.82 -18.26 -6.97
N ASN A 60 -9.88 -19.18 -7.14
CA ASN A 60 -10.03 -20.56 -6.68
C ASN A 60 -9.79 -20.66 -5.14
N GLN A 61 -9.91 -21.86 -4.59
CA GLN A 61 -9.77 -22.08 -3.14
C GLN A 61 -8.37 -21.70 -2.61
N GLU A 62 -7.30 -22.04 -3.34
CA GLU A 62 -5.92 -21.69 -2.95
C GLU A 62 -5.71 -20.18 -2.99
N GLU A 63 -6.20 -19.51 -4.04
CA GLU A 63 -6.14 -18.06 -4.19
C GLU A 63 -6.96 -17.33 -3.13
N THR A 64 -8.09 -17.91 -2.70
CA THR A 64 -8.89 -17.38 -1.58
C THR A 64 -8.11 -17.43 -0.26
N VAL A 65 -7.40 -18.53 0.00
CA VAL A 65 -6.52 -18.66 1.17
C VAL A 65 -5.37 -17.66 1.10
N LEU A 66 -4.77 -17.46 -0.08
CA LEU A 66 -3.74 -16.45 -0.29
C LEU A 66 -4.27 -15.03 -0.06
N MET A 67 -5.48 -14.73 -0.51
CA MET A 67 -6.12 -13.43 -0.29
C MET A 67 -6.34 -13.15 1.20
N GLU A 68 -6.78 -14.14 1.98
CA GLU A 68 -6.91 -13.99 3.44
C GLU A 68 -5.56 -13.81 4.15
N LYS A 69 -4.51 -14.49 3.68
CA LYS A 69 -3.14 -14.25 4.16
C LYS A 69 -2.67 -12.83 3.83
N PHE A 70 -2.95 -12.36 2.61
CA PHE A 70 -2.61 -11.01 2.17
C PHE A 70 -3.32 -9.94 3.00
N LYS A 71 -4.64 -10.07 3.25
CA LYS A 71 -5.38 -9.16 4.14
C LYS A 71 -4.75 -9.07 5.53
N LYS A 72 -4.47 -10.21 6.16
CA LYS A 72 -3.79 -10.26 7.48
C LYS A 72 -2.43 -9.57 7.45
N LYS A 73 -1.67 -9.75 6.36
CA LYS A 73 -0.34 -9.15 6.18
C LYS A 73 -0.42 -7.63 5.97
N VAL A 74 -1.39 -7.15 5.18
CA VAL A 74 -1.66 -5.70 5.00
C VAL A 74 -2.12 -5.07 6.31
N HIS A 75 -2.98 -5.74 7.08
CA HIS A 75 -3.41 -5.29 8.39
C HIS A 75 -2.23 -5.22 9.39
N GLN A 76 -1.33 -6.21 9.37
CA GLN A 76 -0.08 -6.16 10.14
C GLN A 76 0.81 -4.98 9.70
N LEU A 77 0.94 -4.75 8.39
CA LEU A 77 1.70 -3.63 7.83
C LEU A 77 1.16 -2.28 8.30
N ALA A 78 -0.16 -2.08 8.22
CA ALA A 78 -0.83 -0.87 8.68
C ALA A 78 -0.53 -0.58 10.15
N LYS A 79 -0.70 -1.59 11.03
CA LYS A 79 -0.37 -1.47 12.46
C LYS A 79 1.10 -1.17 12.71
N THR A 80 1.99 -1.79 11.94
CA THR A 80 3.44 -1.58 12.07
C THR A 80 3.82 -0.14 11.69
N VAL A 81 3.27 0.37 10.58
CA VAL A 81 3.50 1.75 10.11
C VAL A 81 3.12 2.75 11.20
N VAL A 82 1.91 2.59 11.76
CA VAL A 82 1.44 3.44 12.86
C VAL A 82 2.32 3.30 14.09
N SER A 83 2.62 2.07 14.52
CA SER A 83 3.41 1.83 15.74
C SER A 83 4.81 2.43 15.65
N PHE A 84 5.45 2.35 14.48
CA PHE A 84 6.78 2.93 14.27
C PHE A 84 6.79 4.46 14.28
N TYR A 85 5.65 5.09 13.99
CA TYR A 85 5.49 6.53 14.15
C TYR A 85 5.13 6.93 15.59
N GLN A 86 4.27 6.17 16.26
CA GLN A 86 3.75 6.53 17.59
C GLN A 86 4.71 6.21 18.74
N VAL A 87 5.61 5.24 18.57
CA VAL A 87 6.53 4.79 19.62
C VAL A 87 7.97 5.13 19.24
N ASP A 88 8.54 6.10 19.96
CA ASP A 88 9.90 6.55 19.74
C ASP A 88 10.92 5.39 19.81
N TYR A 89 11.96 5.49 18.97
CA TYR A 89 13.07 4.54 18.90
C TYR A 89 12.69 3.09 18.51
N THR A 90 11.49 2.84 18.00
CA THR A 90 11.06 1.50 17.54
C THR A 90 11.21 1.27 16.04
N PHE A 91 11.38 2.33 15.25
CA PHE A 91 11.45 2.23 13.79
C PHE A 91 12.61 1.35 13.31
N ASP A 92 12.27 0.31 12.56
CA ASP A 92 13.22 -0.56 11.84
C ASP A 92 12.86 -0.61 10.35
N ARG A 93 13.69 0.07 9.54
CA ARG A 93 13.54 0.12 8.07
C ARG A 93 13.61 -1.26 7.41
N ASN A 94 14.45 -2.17 7.92
CA ASN A 94 14.61 -3.50 7.34
C ASN A 94 13.39 -4.37 7.63
N PHE A 95 12.84 -4.26 8.84
CA PHE A 95 11.60 -4.95 9.20
C PHE A 95 10.43 -4.48 8.33
N LEU A 96 10.26 -3.16 8.19
CA LEU A 96 9.18 -2.59 7.37
C LEU A 96 9.35 -2.92 5.89
N SER A 97 10.57 -2.81 5.36
CA SER A 97 10.90 -3.21 3.99
C SER A 97 10.56 -4.69 3.73
N LYS A 98 10.94 -5.58 4.65
CA LYS A 98 10.60 -7.00 4.56
C LYS A 98 9.08 -7.22 4.55
N LEU A 99 8.36 -6.53 5.43
CA LEU A 99 6.90 -6.66 5.53
C LEU A 99 6.18 -6.21 4.25
N LEU A 100 6.67 -5.14 3.61
CA LEU A 100 6.21 -4.70 2.30
C LEU A 100 6.52 -5.72 1.19
N ASN A 101 7.71 -6.33 1.22
CA ASN A 101 8.07 -7.39 0.26
C ASN A 101 7.23 -8.66 0.46
N ASP A 102 6.90 -9.05 1.69
CA ASP A 102 5.94 -10.13 1.96
C ASP A 102 4.57 -9.85 1.32
N CYS A 103 4.08 -8.59 1.41
CA CYS A 103 2.85 -8.17 0.73
C CYS A 103 2.98 -8.30 -0.79
N ARG A 104 4.10 -7.86 -1.38
CA ARG A 104 4.38 -7.95 -2.82
C ARG A 104 4.31 -9.39 -3.30
N ASP A 105 4.96 -10.30 -2.59
CA ASP A 105 5.10 -11.69 -3.01
C ASP A 105 3.77 -12.45 -2.90
N LEU A 106 2.98 -12.19 -1.85
CA LEU A 106 1.61 -12.70 -1.75
C LEU A 106 0.74 -12.18 -2.90
N LEU A 107 0.86 -10.89 -3.23
CA LEU A 107 0.09 -10.29 -4.30
C LEU A 107 0.43 -10.88 -5.67
N HIS A 108 1.71 -11.16 -5.94
CA HIS A 108 2.12 -11.88 -7.14
C HIS A 108 1.52 -13.27 -7.26
N GLN A 109 1.46 -14.03 -6.15
CA GLN A 109 0.83 -15.35 -6.13
C GLN A 109 -0.67 -15.26 -6.43
N ILE A 110 -1.37 -14.30 -5.81
CA ILE A 110 -2.83 -14.12 -6.00
C ILE A 110 -3.16 -13.79 -7.46
N ILE A 111 -2.38 -12.93 -8.12
CA ILE A 111 -2.71 -12.44 -9.46
C ILE A 111 -2.15 -13.31 -10.60
N HIS A 112 -1.32 -14.31 -10.29
CA HIS A 112 -0.51 -15.04 -11.26
C HIS A 112 -1.33 -15.65 -12.41
N ARG A 113 -2.46 -16.27 -12.10
CA ARG A 113 -3.35 -16.91 -13.10
C ARG A 113 -4.25 -15.93 -13.84
N HIS A 114 -4.39 -14.71 -13.33
CA HIS A 114 -5.47 -13.80 -13.72
C HIS A 114 -4.97 -12.60 -14.51
N LEU A 115 -3.76 -12.15 -14.23
CA LEU A 115 -3.24 -10.88 -14.72
C LEU A 115 -1.97 -11.05 -15.54
N THR A 116 -1.79 -10.16 -16.49
CA THR A 116 -0.62 -10.17 -17.39
C THR A 116 0.66 -9.69 -16.72
N ALA A 117 1.80 -9.95 -17.35
CA ALA A 117 3.12 -9.42 -16.95
C ALA A 117 3.13 -7.91 -16.69
N LYS A 118 2.31 -7.13 -17.42
CA LYS A 118 2.13 -5.69 -17.18
C LYS A 118 1.62 -5.39 -15.77
N SER A 119 0.77 -6.25 -15.20
CA SER A 119 0.25 -6.07 -13.84
C SER A 119 1.29 -6.47 -12.80
N HIS A 120 2.06 -7.53 -13.05
CA HIS A 120 3.22 -7.87 -12.22
C HIS A 120 4.25 -6.73 -12.19
N GLY A 121 4.57 -6.14 -13.35
CA GLY A 121 5.44 -4.97 -13.42
C GLY A 121 4.92 -3.77 -12.64
N ARG A 122 3.60 -3.57 -12.55
CA ARG A 122 3.01 -2.52 -11.70
C ARG A 122 3.14 -2.82 -10.22
N VAL A 123 2.99 -4.07 -9.82
CA VAL A 123 3.19 -4.52 -8.43
C VAL A 123 4.64 -4.24 -8.03
N ASN A 124 5.62 -4.72 -8.80
CA ASN A 124 7.04 -4.43 -8.56
C ASN A 124 7.29 -2.94 -8.45
N HIS A 125 6.86 -2.16 -9.43
CA HIS A 125 7.06 -0.72 -9.44
C HIS A 125 6.56 0.02 -8.19
N VAL A 126 5.48 -0.45 -7.58
CA VAL A 126 4.92 0.11 -6.35
C VAL A 126 5.74 -0.32 -5.14
N PHE A 127 5.95 -1.63 -4.98
CA PHE A 127 6.59 -2.18 -3.80
C PHE A 127 8.10 -1.95 -3.78
N ASP A 128 8.78 -1.89 -4.93
CA ASP A 128 10.20 -1.56 -5.02
C ASP A 128 10.45 -0.12 -4.52
N HIS A 129 9.53 0.81 -4.76
CA HIS A 129 9.63 2.17 -4.21
C HIS A 129 9.35 2.18 -2.70
N PHE A 130 8.20 1.66 -2.26
CA PHE A 130 7.80 1.79 -0.85
C PHE A 130 8.64 0.93 0.10
N SER A 131 9.27 -0.14 -0.39
CA SER A 131 10.18 -0.98 0.39
C SER A 131 11.64 -0.54 0.34
N ASP A 132 11.97 0.55 -0.37
CA ASP A 132 13.33 1.10 -0.39
C ASP A 132 13.73 1.58 1.02
N CYS A 133 14.80 1.01 1.57
CA CYS A 133 15.24 1.30 2.93
C CYS A 133 15.67 2.76 3.12
N GLU A 134 16.17 3.41 2.06
CA GLU A 134 16.53 4.83 2.10
C GLU A 134 15.29 5.72 2.09
N PHE A 135 14.29 5.42 1.27
CA PHE A 135 12.98 6.06 1.33
C PHE A 135 12.35 5.95 2.72
N LEU A 136 12.34 4.73 3.29
CA LEU A 136 11.79 4.50 4.62
C LEU A 136 12.58 5.28 5.70
N ALA A 137 13.90 5.33 5.62
CA ALA A 137 14.72 6.09 6.56
C ALA A 137 14.44 7.60 6.49
N VAL A 138 14.24 8.14 5.29
CA VAL A 138 13.87 9.55 5.10
C VAL A 138 12.46 9.82 5.62
N LEU A 139 11.50 8.94 5.32
CA LEU A 139 10.10 9.08 5.73
C LEU A 139 9.94 9.12 7.26
N TYR A 140 10.67 8.26 7.98
CA TYR A 140 10.63 8.16 9.44
C TYR A 140 11.67 9.03 10.17
N ASN A 141 12.38 9.92 9.48
CA ASN A 141 13.31 10.84 10.13
C ASN A 141 12.53 11.86 10.99
N PRO A 142 12.66 11.84 12.34
CA PRO A 142 11.90 12.73 13.22
C PRO A 142 12.28 14.21 13.09
N PHE A 143 13.42 14.49 12.46
CA PHE A 143 13.92 15.85 12.19
C PHE A 143 13.82 16.23 10.71
N GLY A 144 13.24 15.37 9.87
CA GLY A 144 13.08 15.60 8.44
C GLY A 144 11.82 16.38 8.08
N SER A 145 11.75 16.85 6.83
CA SER A 145 10.56 17.51 6.26
C SER A 145 9.32 16.60 6.19
N TYR A 146 9.52 15.29 6.29
CA TYR A 146 8.48 14.27 6.15
C TYR A 146 7.62 14.08 7.40
N LYS A 147 8.01 14.65 8.56
CA LYS A 147 7.31 14.43 9.83
C LYS A 147 5.80 14.69 9.74
N THR A 148 5.41 15.82 9.17
CA THR A 148 3.99 16.20 9.03
C THR A 148 3.26 15.28 8.05
N HIS A 149 3.94 14.84 6.99
CA HIS A 149 3.38 13.89 6.03
C HIS A 149 3.17 12.51 6.66
N LEU A 150 4.16 12.01 7.40
CA LEU A 150 4.08 10.74 8.11
C LEU A 150 2.98 10.75 9.16
N GLN A 151 2.80 11.86 9.90
CA GLN A 151 1.69 12.02 10.83
C GLN A 151 0.35 11.83 10.14
N ARG A 152 0.08 12.58 9.05
CA ARG A 152 -1.18 12.49 8.30
C ARG A 152 -1.41 11.11 7.70
N LEU A 153 -0.34 10.48 7.21
CA LEU A 153 -0.38 9.11 6.71
C LEU A 153 -0.81 8.15 7.83
N CYS A 154 -0.22 8.26 9.02
CA CYS A 154 -0.57 7.41 10.16
C CYS A 154 -1.98 7.68 10.69
N ASP A 155 -2.43 8.93 10.70
CA ASP A 155 -3.79 9.30 11.08
C ASP A 155 -4.82 8.66 10.13
N GLY A 156 -4.58 8.74 8.82
CA GLY A 156 -5.41 8.09 7.81
C GLY A 156 -5.41 6.57 7.92
N VAL A 157 -4.23 5.95 8.09
CA VAL A 157 -4.10 4.49 8.26
C VAL A 157 -4.78 4.00 9.54
N ASN A 158 -4.68 4.73 10.66
CA ASN A 158 -5.42 4.42 11.88
C ASN A 158 -6.92 4.47 11.67
N LYS A 159 -7.42 5.51 10.99
CA LYS A 159 -8.84 5.64 10.69
C LYS A 159 -9.33 4.46 9.83
N MET A 160 -8.55 4.03 8.83
CA MET A 160 -8.88 2.83 8.04
C MET A 160 -8.89 1.56 8.89
N LEU A 161 -7.98 1.42 9.86
CA LEU A 161 -7.95 0.30 10.82
C LEU A 161 -9.19 0.28 11.71
N ASP A 162 -9.59 1.43 12.24
CA ASP A 162 -10.76 1.57 13.14
C ASP A 162 -12.07 1.29 12.40
N GLU A 163 -12.17 1.69 11.13
CA GLU A 163 -13.34 1.44 10.28
C GLU A 163 -13.38 0.01 9.71
N GLY A 164 -12.32 -0.79 9.90
CA GLY A 164 -12.21 -2.14 9.32
C GLY A 164 -12.04 -2.16 7.80
N ASN A 165 -11.53 -1.06 7.23
CA ASN A 165 -11.35 -0.85 5.80
C ASN A 165 -9.97 -1.33 5.28
N ILE A 166 -9.12 -1.91 6.14
CA ILE A 166 -7.75 -2.39 5.81
C ILE A 166 -7.37 -3.75 6.43
#